data_AF-A0A897NS26-F1
#
_entry.id   AF-A0A897NS26-F1
#
_cell.length_a   1.000
_cell.length_b   1.000
_cell.length_c   1.000
_cell.angle_alpha   90.00
_cell.angle_beta   90.00
_cell.angle_gamma   90.00
#
_symmetry.space_group_name_H-M   'P 1'
#
loop_
_entity.id
_entity.type
_entity.pdbx_description
1 polymer ?
#
loop_
_entity_poly.entity_id
_entity_poly.type
_entity_poly.pdbx_seq_one_letter_code
_entity_poly.pdbx_strand_id
1 'polypeptide(L)'
;MVTNGTFISPKVVDGSEMSDSYTTPVTTAFELQRRALENSQQAFEQGLQFQQRMSQPMLDSVESQASAQRRGVELSRTMFHSYFDAVESAVPGSETAVEQLREAVDEQIDFLLENHEDVFETIESEVADGVETYDELSEDYVETLDQQVEMFAEAHEELQSQSVDATEQMADLFEDFRDQTEEIQSQIQDVQQQAVDVEIEG
;
A
#
# COMPACT_ATOMS: atom_id res chain seq x y z
N MET A 1 18.18 43.73 64.16
CA MET A 1 17.64 44.72 63.20
C MET A 1 17.37 43.96 61.90
N VAL A 2 16.10 43.63 61.68
CA VAL A 2 15.37 43.27 60.45
C VAL A 2 16.12 42.51 59.34
N THR A 3 15.70 41.26 59.16
CA THR A 3 15.87 40.38 57.99
C THR A 3 15.21 40.99 56.75
N ASN A 4 15.94 41.07 55.62
CA ASN A 4 15.37 41.41 54.32
C ASN A 4 15.29 40.13 53.49
N GLY A 5 14.16 39.43 53.61
CA GLY A 5 13.87 38.21 52.86
C GLY A 5 13.38 38.55 51.46
N THR A 6 14.16 38.18 50.44
CA THR A 6 13.70 38.13 49.05
C THR A 6 12.63 37.05 48.94
N PHE A 7 11.39 37.48 48.76
CA PHE A 7 10.25 36.61 48.44
C PHE A 7 10.45 36.07 47.01
N ILE A 8 10.95 34.84 46.88
CA ILE A 8 10.88 34.09 45.62
C ILE A 8 9.50 33.42 45.62
N SER A 9 8.55 34.02 44.90
CA SER A 9 7.27 33.37 44.60
C SER A 9 7.54 32.01 43.93
N PRO A 10 6.96 30.91 44.42
CA PRO A 10 6.97 29.67 43.65
C PRO A 10 6.15 29.92 42.37
N LYS A 11 6.71 29.57 41.21
CA LYS A 11 5.92 29.51 39.99
C LYS A 11 4.87 28.42 40.19
N VAL A 12 3.61 28.84 40.28
CA VAL A 12 2.46 27.97 40.10
C VAL A 12 2.58 27.42 38.68
N VAL A 13 2.87 26.13 38.57
CA VAL A 13 2.72 25.40 37.29
C VAL A 13 1.22 25.14 37.19
N ASP A 14 0.62 25.68 36.14
CA ASP A 14 -0.80 25.58 35.82
C ASP A 14 -1.17 24.10 35.62
N GLY A 15 -2.24 23.63 36.27
CA GLY A 15 -2.70 22.23 36.18
C GLY A 15 -3.03 21.81 34.75
N SER A 16 -3.50 22.77 33.94
CA SER A 16 -3.79 22.54 32.52
C SER A 16 -2.56 22.19 31.68
N GLU A 17 -1.34 22.55 32.11
CA GLU A 17 -0.10 22.24 31.39
C GLU A 17 0.36 20.79 31.61
N MET A 18 -0.10 20.11 32.69
CA MET A 18 0.30 18.74 33.01
C MET A 18 -0.62 17.69 32.39
N SER A 19 -1.94 17.90 32.32
CA SER A 19 -2.87 16.97 31.65
C SER A 19 -2.59 16.86 30.13
N ASP A 20 -2.32 17.99 29.48
CA ASP A 20 -1.84 18.05 28.09
C ASP A 20 -0.53 17.28 27.89
N SER A 21 0.35 17.24 28.90
CA SER A 21 1.67 16.61 28.79
C SER A 21 1.65 15.08 28.80
N TYR A 22 0.58 14.44 29.30
CA TYR A 22 0.47 12.97 29.36
C TYR A 22 -0.42 12.36 28.27
N THR A 23 -1.43 13.09 27.80
CA THR A 23 -2.26 12.68 26.66
C THR A 23 -1.51 12.86 25.33
N THR A 24 -0.71 13.92 25.21
CA THR A 24 0.05 14.23 23.97
C THR A 24 0.96 13.09 23.49
N PRO A 25 1.79 12.43 24.33
CA PRO A 25 2.67 11.35 23.87
C PRO A 25 1.92 10.08 23.45
N VAL A 26 0.82 9.75 24.15
CA VAL A 26 0.01 8.54 23.90
C VAL A 26 -0.76 8.70 22.58
N THR A 27 -1.44 9.83 22.40
CA THR A 27 -2.14 10.16 21.16
C THR A 27 -1.19 10.23 19.97
N THR A 28 -0.01 10.84 20.15
CA THR A 28 1.02 10.91 19.08
C THR A 28 1.48 9.52 18.64
N ALA A 29 1.69 8.58 19.58
CA ALA A 29 2.11 7.21 19.24
C ALA A 29 1.02 6.47 18.44
N PHE A 30 -0.25 6.67 18.78
CA PHE A 30 -1.39 6.11 18.07
C PHE A 30 -1.56 6.68 16.67
N GLU A 31 -1.39 7.98 16.47
CA GLU A 31 -1.39 8.58 15.14
C GLU A 31 -0.26 8.03 14.25
N LEU A 32 0.92 7.79 14.82
CA LEU A 32 2.03 7.18 14.09
C LEU A 32 1.72 5.74 13.68
N GLN A 33 1.08 4.96 14.55
CA GLN A 33 0.59 3.61 14.21
C GLN A 33 -0.43 3.65 13.07
N ARG A 34 -1.40 4.56 13.13
CA ARG A 34 -2.41 4.73 12.07
C ARG A 34 -1.77 5.04 10.72
N ARG A 35 -0.87 6.04 10.68
CA ARG A 35 -0.16 6.40 9.44
C ARG A 35 0.69 5.24 8.92
N ALA A 36 1.30 4.44 9.80
CA ALA A 36 2.08 3.28 9.37
C ALA A 36 1.21 2.20 8.73
N LEU A 37 0.02 1.94 9.29
CA LEU A 37 -0.96 1.00 8.74
C LEU A 37 -1.49 1.46 7.38
N GLU A 38 -1.97 2.70 7.28
CA GLU A 38 -2.46 3.31 6.03
C GLU A 38 -1.39 3.27 4.93
N ASN A 39 -0.14 3.63 5.26
CA ASN A 39 0.96 3.57 4.31
C ASN A 39 1.29 2.13 3.88
N SER A 40 1.14 1.14 4.77
CA SER A 40 1.42 -0.27 4.45
C SER A 40 0.36 -0.88 3.53
N GLN A 41 -0.92 -0.58 3.77
CA GLN A 41 -2.06 -0.95 2.94
C GLN A 41 -1.89 -0.38 1.54
N GLN A 42 -1.61 0.92 1.44
CA GLN A 42 -1.42 1.60 0.17
C GLN A 42 -0.18 1.10 -0.59
N ALA A 43 0.91 0.73 0.11
CA ALA A 43 2.08 0.13 -0.52
C ALA A 43 1.80 -1.28 -1.05
N PHE A 44 0.97 -2.05 -0.36
CA PHE A 44 0.55 -3.39 -0.76
C PHE A 44 -0.35 -3.34 -2.01
N GLU A 45 -1.38 -2.48 -2.01
CA GLU A 45 -2.23 -2.24 -3.18
C GLU A 45 -1.42 -1.80 -4.40
N GLN A 46 -0.50 -0.84 -4.23
CA GLN A 46 0.35 -0.36 -5.31
C GLN A 46 1.27 -1.46 -5.86
N GLY A 47 1.73 -2.38 -5.01
CA GLY A 47 2.54 -3.53 -5.42
C GLY A 47 1.77 -4.50 -6.31
N LEU A 48 0.51 -4.78 -5.97
CA LEU A 48 -0.35 -5.66 -6.76
C LEU A 48 -0.78 -5.00 -8.08
N GLN A 49 -1.17 -3.73 -8.06
CA GLN A 49 -1.43 -2.98 -9.29
C GLN A 49 -0.19 -2.88 -10.19
N PHE A 50 1.02 -2.86 -9.63
CA PHE A 50 2.24 -2.92 -10.42
C PHE A 50 2.42 -4.29 -11.08
N GLN A 51 2.19 -5.38 -10.34
CA GLN A 51 2.26 -6.73 -10.87
C GLN A 51 1.22 -6.98 -11.98
N GLN A 52 -0.01 -6.49 -11.79
CA GLN A 52 -1.11 -6.53 -12.76
C GLN A 52 -0.80 -5.67 -14.01
N ARG A 53 -0.14 -4.51 -13.85
CA ARG A 53 0.35 -3.71 -15.00
C ARG A 53 1.51 -4.36 -15.74
N MET A 54 2.25 -5.29 -15.13
CA MET A 54 3.36 -5.99 -15.77
C MET A 54 2.92 -7.22 -16.56
N SER A 55 1.73 -7.78 -16.31
CA SER A 55 1.19 -8.93 -17.05
C SER A 55 0.62 -8.57 -18.42
N GLN A 56 -0.06 -7.43 -18.56
CA GLN A 56 -0.60 -6.95 -19.86
C GLN A 56 0.48 -6.79 -20.96
N PRO A 57 1.63 -6.13 -20.70
CA PRO A 57 2.71 -6.04 -21.69
C PRO A 57 3.27 -7.39 -22.14
N MET A 58 3.20 -8.42 -21.28
CA MET A 58 3.64 -9.76 -21.65
C MET A 58 2.67 -10.39 -22.65
N LEU A 59 1.35 -10.28 -22.43
CA LEU A 59 0.33 -10.71 -23.39
C LEU A 59 0.50 -10.00 -24.74
N ASP A 60 0.62 -8.66 -24.72
CA ASP A 60 0.85 -7.85 -25.92
C ASP A 60 2.14 -8.27 -26.66
N SER A 61 3.16 -8.72 -25.94
CA SER A 61 4.42 -9.16 -26.54
C SER A 61 4.29 -10.48 -27.32
N VAL A 62 3.46 -11.41 -26.82
CA VAL A 62 3.19 -12.70 -27.48
C VAL A 62 2.42 -12.45 -28.78
N GLU A 63 1.37 -11.63 -28.74
CA GLU A 63 0.61 -11.21 -29.92
C GLU A 63 1.50 -10.47 -30.95
N SER A 64 2.34 -9.55 -30.47
CA SER A 64 3.29 -8.84 -31.33
C SER A 64 4.29 -9.79 -31.98
N GLN A 65 4.74 -10.84 -31.29
CA GLN A 65 5.67 -11.83 -31.83
C GLN A 65 4.99 -12.73 -32.88
N ALA A 66 3.76 -13.18 -32.60
CA ALA A 66 2.95 -13.95 -33.54
C ALA A 66 2.72 -13.17 -34.85
N SER A 67 2.29 -11.91 -34.74
CA SER A 67 2.05 -11.05 -35.91
C SER A 67 3.32 -10.76 -36.72
N ALA A 68 4.47 -10.60 -36.06
CA ALA A 68 5.75 -10.42 -36.74
C ALA A 68 6.18 -11.68 -37.52
N GLN A 69 5.99 -12.87 -36.95
CA GLN A 69 6.29 -14.13 -37.64
C GLN A 69 5.39 -14.35 -38.86
N ARG A 70 4.08 -14.11 -38.71
CA ARG A 70 3.11 -14.18 -39.83
C ARG A 70 3.53 -13.30 -41.00
N ARG A 71 3.85 -12.03 -40.73
CA ARG A 71 4.34 -11.08 -41.75
C ARG A 71 5.63 -11.56 -42.42
N GLY A 72 6.55 -12.17 -41.67
CA GLY A 72 7.80 -12.71 -42.22
C GLY A 72 7.57 -13.89 -43.16
N VAL A 73 6.62 -14.76 -42.83
CA VAL A 73 6.24 -15.91 -43.66
C VAL A 73 5.52 -15.45 -44.93
N GLU A 74 4.57 -14.53 -44.82
CA GLU A 74 3.86 -13.92 -45.97
C GLU A 74 4.83 -13.19 -46.93
N LEU A 75 5.84 -12.50 -46.37
CA LEU A 75 6.91 -11.91 -47.15
C LEU A 75 7.72 -12.98 -47.91
N SER A 76 8.03 -14.10 -47.25
CA SER A 76 8.75 -15.22 -47.87
C SER A 76 7.94 -15.84 -49.02
N ARG A 77 6.62 -16.03 -48.84
CA ARG A 77 5.68 -16.44 -49.90
C ARG A 77 5.79 -15.52 -51.12
N THR A 78 5.74 -14.21 -50.88
CA THR A 78 5.86 -13.19 -51.93
C THR A 78 7.20 -13.28 -52.68
N MET A 79 8.30 -13.55 -51.99
CA MET A 79 9.61 -13.74 -52.61
C MET A 79 9.66 -14.99 -53.49
N PHE A 80 9.10 -16.11 -53.02
CA PHE A 80 9.03 -17.34 -53.81
C PHE A 80 8.18 -17.16 -55.08
N HIS A 81 7.02 -16.51 -54.95
CA HIS A 81 6.18 -16.17 -56.10
C HIS A 81 6.94 -15.32 -57.12
N SER A 82 7.64 -14.27 -56.67
CA SER A 82 8.45 -13.42 -57.53
C SER A 82 9.58 -14.18 -58.24
N TYR A 83 10.19 -15.14 -57.55
CA TYR A 83 11.22 -16.01 -58.13
C TYR A 83 10.64 -16.93 -59.21
N PHE A 84 9.47 -17.54 -58.93
CA PHE A 84 8.77 -18.39 -59.87
C PHE A 84 8.32 -17.62 -61.12
N ASP A 85 7.81 -16.40 -60.98
CA ASP A 85 7.45 -15.53 -62.11
C ASP A 85 8.66 -15.26 -63.03
N ALA A 86 9.84 -15.04 -62.43
CA ALA A 86 11.07 -14.82 -63.18
C ALA A 86 11.53 -16.09 -63.94
N VAL A 87 11.37 -17.27 -63.35
CA VAL A 87 11.69 -18.55 -63.99
C VAL A 87 10.75 -18.83 -65.16
N GLU A 88 9.45 -18.63 -64.96
CA GLU A 88 8.43 -18.82 -66.00
C GLU A 88 8.69 -17.89 -67.20
N SER A 89 9.05 -16.63 -66.94
CA SER A 89 9.42 -15.66 -67.98
C SER A 89 10.69 -16.04 -68.75
N ALA A 90 11.68 -16.64 -68.07
CA ALA A 90 12.96 -17.01 -68.68
C ALA A 90 12.92 -18.34 -69.45
N VAL A 91 12.00 -19.25 -69.10
CA VAL A 91 11.95 -20.62 -69.65
C VAL A 91 10.56 -20.90 -70.24
N PRO A 92 10.36 -20.71 -71.55
CA PRO A 92 9.09 -21.00 -72.22
C PRO A 92 8.68 -22.47 -72.08
N GLY A 93 7.39 -22.73 -71.80
CA GLY A 93 6.85 -24.09 -71.63
C GLY A 93 7.05 -24.68 -70.23
N SER A 94 7.52 -23.88 -69.26
CA SER A 94 7.69 -24.30 -67.86
C SER A 94 6.47 -24.02 -66.98
N GLU A 95 5.39 -23.42 -67.51
CA GLU A 95 4.26 -22.90 -66.74
C GLU A 95 3.69 -23.98 -65.79
N THR A 96 3.40 -25.17 -66.32
CA THR A 96 2.83 -26.29 -65.55
C THR A 96 3.76 -26.78 -64.44
N ALA A 97 5.09 -26.71 -64.62
CA ALA A 97 6.05 -27.15 -63.62
C ALA A 97 6.21 -26.10 -62.50
N VAL A 98 6.19 -24.82 -62.88
CA VAL A 98 6.24 -23.69 -61.95
C VAL A 98 4.97 -23.60 -61.10
N GLU A 99 3.79 -23.80 -61.70
CA GLU A 99 2.51 -23.83 -61.00
C GLU A 99 2.49 -24.91 -59.89
N GLN A 100 2.94 -26.13 -60.20
CA GLN A 100 3.03 -27.21 -59.19
C GLN A 100 3.99 -26.88 -58.04
N LEU A 101 5.10 -26.20 -58.33
CA LEU A 101 6.04 -25.75 -57.29
C LEU A 101 5.43 -24.63 -56.44
N ARG A 102 4.68 -23.71 -57.06
CA ARG A 102 3.97 -22.64 -56.36
C ARG A 102 2.93 -23.22 -55.41
N GLU A 103 2.12 -24.15 -55.88
CA GLU A 103 1.07 -24.81 -55.10
C GLU A 103 1.69 -25.59 -53.91
N ALA A 104 2.80 -26.30 -54.13
CA ALA A 104 3.51 -27.01 -53.06
C ALA A 104 4.13 -26.07 -52.01
N VAL A 105 4.69 -24.92 -52.43
CA VAL A 105 5.23 -23.91 -51.49
C VAL A 105 4.09 -23.25 -50.71
N ASP A 106 2.99 -22.92 -51.39
CA ASP A 106 1.81 -22.31 -50.76
C ASP A 106 1.20 -23.23 -49.72
N GLU A 107 0.99 -24.51 -50.05
CA GLU A 107 0.47 -25.52 -49.10
C GLU A 107 1.40 -25.70 -47.90
N GLN A 108 2.73 -25.68 -48.11
CA GLN A 108 3.69 -25.80 -47.03
C GLN A 108 3.73 -24.57 -46.11
N ILE A 109 3.56 -23.38 -46.69
CA ILE A 109 3.47 -22.11 -45.96
C ILE A 109 2.16 -22.04 -45.16
N ASP A 110 1.05 -22.44 -45.77
CA ASP A 110 -0.26 -22.44 -45.13
C ASP A 110 -0.28 -23.41 -43.95
N PHE A 111 0.26 -24.63 -44.13
CA PHE A 111 0.46 -25.58 -43.04
C PHE A 111 1.31 -24.98 -41.91
N LEU A 112 2.35 -24.22 -42.24
CA LEU A 112 3.22 -23.57 -41.25
C LEU A 112 2.49 -22.48 -40.46
N LEU A 113 1.69 -21.67 -41.16
CA LEU A 113 0.90 -20.60 -40.57
C LEU A 113 -0.20 -21.15 -39.65
N GLU A 114 -0.98 -22.14 -40.12
CA GLU A 114 -2.04 -22.77 -39.32
C GLU A 114 -1.48 -23.42 -38.05
N ASN A 115 -0.40 -24.21 -38.16
CA ASN A 115 0.20 -24.85 -36.98
C ASN A 115 0.79 -23.83 -35.99
N HIS A 116 1.32 -22.71 -36.49
CA HIS A 116 1.84 -21.66 -35.61
C HIS A 116 0.71 -20.87 -34.95
N GLU A 117 -0.36 -20.56 -35.68
CA GLU A 117 -1.54 -19.87 -35.16
C GLU A 117 -2.15 -20.65 -33.99
N ASP A 118 -2.39 -21.95 -34.16
CA ASP A 118 -2.90 -22.83 -33.10
C ASP A 118 -2.02 -22.82 -31.84
N VAL A 119 -0.69 -22.84 -32.02
CA VAL A 119 0.27 -22.82 -30.90
C VAL A 119 0.26 -21.47 -30.18
N PHE A 120 0.25 -20.36 -30.93
CA PHE A 120 0.22 -19.03 -30.33
C PHE A 120 -1.11 -18.75 -29.64
N GLU A 121 -2.23 -19.16 -30.22
CA GLU A 121 -3.57 -19.00 -29.65
C GLU A 121 -3.70 -19.84 -28.36
N THR A 122 -3.12 -21.04 -28.33
CA THR A 122 -3.02 -21.86 -27.11
C THR A 122 -2.19 -21.16 -26.02
N ILE A 123 -1.01 -20.64 -26.37
CA ILE A 123 -0.14 -19.95 -25.41
C ILE A 123 -0.80 -18.66 -24.91
N GLU A 124 -1.41 -17.88 -25.79
CA GLU A 124 -2.14 -16.66 -25.44
C GLU A 124 -3.27 -16.97 -24.46
N SER A 125 -4.08 -17.97 -24.77
CA SER A 125 -5.18 -18.43 -23.92
C SER A 125 -4.70 -18.90 -22.54
N GLU A 126 -3.66 -19.75 -22.48
CA GLU A 126 -3.10 -20.21 -21.21
C GLU A 126 -2.51 -19.07 -20.36
N VAL A 127 -1.86 -18.10 -21.00
CA VAL A 127 -1.31 -16.93 -20.30
C VAL A 127 -2.42 -15.99 -19.85
N ALA A 128 -3.44 -15.76 -20.68
CA ALA A 128 -4.59 -14.91 -20.35
C ALA A 128 -5.38 -15.49 -19.17
N ASP A 129 -5.75 -16.77 -19.25
CA ASP A 129 -6.46 -17.50 -18.18
C ASP A 129 -5.63 -17.49 -16.88
N GLY A 130 -4.31 -17.66 -16.99
CA GLY A 130 -3.40 -17.62 -15.84
C GLY A 130 -3.31 -16.25 -15.18
N VAL A 131 -3.34 -15.17 -15.98
CA VAL A 131 -3.35 -13.79 -15.48
C VAL A 131 -4.70 -13.46 -14.85
N GLU A 132 -5.82 -13.80 -15.49
CA GLU A 132 -7.17 -13.56 -14.96
C GLU A 132 -7.41 -14.31 -13.65
N THR A 133 -7.05 -15.60 -13.59
CA THR A 133 -7.14 -16.41 -12.36
C THR A 133 -6.29 -15.82 -11.23
N TYR A 134 -5.08 -15.33 -11.56
CA TYR A 134 -4.21 -14.68 -10.58
C TYR A 134 -4.82 -13.37 -10.08
N ASP A 135 -5.39 -12.57 -10.97
CA ASP A 135 -6.06 -11.32 -10.66
C ASP A 135 -7.23 -11.53 -9.70
N GLU A 136 -8.19 -12.40 -10.06
CA GLU A 136 -9.36 -12.69 -9.23
C GLU A 136 -8.98 -13.17 -7.84
N LEU A 137 -8.02 -14.09 -7.73
CA LEU A 137 -7.54 -14.60 -6.43
C LEU A 137 -6.83 -13.53 -5.61
N SER A 138 -6.10 -12.63 -6.27
CA SER A 138 -5.37 -11.55 -5.60
C SER A 138 -6.30 -10.45 -5.12
N GLU A 139 -7.30 -10.05 -5.91
CA GLU A 139 -8.29 -9.03 -5.53
C GLU A 139 -9.12 -9.48 -4.34
N ASP A 140 -9.66 -10.71 -4.37
CA ASP A 140 -10.47 -11.24 -3.27
C ASP A 140 -9.65 -11.36 -1.96
N TYR A 141 -8.38 -11.74 -2.08
CA TYR A 141 -7.44 -11.79 -0.95
C TYR A 141 -7.10 -10.40 -0.40
N VAL A 142 -6.89 -9.42 -1.28
CA VAL A 142 -6.64 -8.01 -0.90
C VAL A 142 -7.85 -7.44 -0.19
N GLU A 143 -9.03 -7.55 -0.80
CA GLU A 143 -10.27 -7.02 -0.24
C GLU A 143 -10.56 -7.62 1.14
N THR A 144 -10.34 -8.93 1.29
CA THR A 144 -10.49 -9.61 2.59
C THR A 144 -9.44 -9.15 3.61
N LEU A 145 -8.19 -8.92 3.20
CA LEU A 145 -7.16 -8.38 4.09
C LEU A 145 -7.45 -6.92 4.49
N ASP A 146 -7.91 -6.13 3.54
CA ASP A 146 -8.27 -4.73 3.71
C ASP A 146 -9.35 -4.57 4.78
N GLN A 147 -10.45 -5.31 4.63
CA GLN A 147 -11.53 -5.38 5.60
C GLN A 147 -11.05 -5.84 6.99
N GLN A 148 -10.11 -6.80 7.06
CA GLN A 148 -9.55 -7.25 8.34
C GLN A 148 -8.67 -6.19 9.00
N VAL A 149 -7.86 -5.46 8.22
CA VAL A 149 -7.03 -4.36 8.72
C VAL A 149 -7.90 -3.22 9.21
N GLU A 150 -8.98 -2.89 8.48
CA GLU A 150 -9.91 -1.83 8.84
C GLU A 150 -10.69 -2.17 10.12
N MET A 151 -11.23 -3.38 10.21
CA MET A 151 -11.92 -3.87 11.41
C MET A 151 -10.98 -3.92 12.64
N PHE A 152 -9.70 -4.27 12.43
CA PHE A 152 -8.69 -4.23 13.47
C PHE A 152 -8.32 -2.80 13.88
N ALA A 153 -8.24 -1.88 12.92
CA ALA A 153 -7.97 -0.46 13.17
C ALA A 153 -9.11 0.20 13.96
N GLU A 154 -10.37 -0.07 13.61
CA GLU A 154 -11.55 0.40 14.35
C GLU A 154 -11.55 -0.09 15.80
N ALA A 155 -11.28 -1.39 16.02
CA ALA A 155 -11.15 -1.94 17.36
C ALA A 155 -10.02 -1.28 18.16
N HIS A 156 -8.91 -0.95 17.49
CA HIS A 156 -7.81 -0.21 18.10
C HIS A 156 -8.19 1.23 18.44
N GLU A 157 -8.89 1.96 17.55
CA GLU A 157 -9.36 3.32 17.83
C GLU A 157 -10.26 3.37 19.08
N GLU A 158 -11.15 2.38 19.23
CA GLU A 158 -12.01 2.30 20.42
C GLU A 158 -11.19 2.06 21.71
N LEU A 159 -10.17 1.20 21.66
CA LEU A 159 -9.25 1.00 22.79
C LEU A 159 -8.36 2.23 23.07
N GLN A 160 -7.97 2.97 22.03
CA GLN A 160 -7.21 4.21 22.13
C GLN A 160 -8.03 5.27 22.85
N SER A 161 -9.29 5.47 22.45
CA SER A 161 -10.21 6.39 23.12
C SER A 161 -10.35 6.04 24.61
N GLN A 162 -10.62 4.77 24.93
CA GLN A 162 -10.72 4.32 26.32
C GLN A 162 -9.43 4.55 27.12
N SER A 163 -8.27 4.43 26.47
CA SER A 163 -6.97 4.63 27.12
C SER A 163 -6.67 6.11 27.36
N VAL A 164 -7.05 7.00 26.44
CA VAL A 164 -6.98 8.45 26.62
C VAL A 164 -7.91 8.87 27.76
N ASP A 165 -9.17 8.46 27.72
CA ASP A 165 -10.16 8.75 28.77
C ASP A 165 -9.71 8.26 30.15
N ALA A 166 -9.09 7.08 30.23
CA ALA A 166 -8.54 6.56 31.48
C ALA A 166 -7.33 7.36 31.99
N THR A 167 -6.51 7.88 31.08
CA THR A 167 -5.35 8.72 31.42
C THR A 167 -5.81 10.09 31.91
N GLU A 168 -6.82 10.67 31.27
CA GLU A 168 -7.44 11.93 31.71
C GLU A 168 -8.05 11.80 33.11
N GLN A 169 -8.85 10.75 33.36
CA GLN A 169 -9.40 10.47 34.69
C GLN A 169 -8.32 10.29 35.77
N MET A 170 -7.19 9.68 35.43
CA MET A 170 -6.07 9.51 36.35
C MET A 170 -5.37 10.85 36.64
N ALA A 171 -5.26 11.73 35.63
CA ALA A 171 -4.72 13.07 35.79
C ALA A 171 -5.60 13.90 36.73
N ASP A 172 -6.92 13.89 36.51
CA ASP A 172 -7.90 14.58 37.35
C ASP A 172 -7.80 14.14 38.83
N LEU A 173 -7.71 12.82 39.07
CA LEU A 173 -7.52 12.27 40.42
C LEU A 173 -6.23 12.74 41.09
N PHE A 174 -5.16 12.93 40.30
CA PHE A 174 -3.87 13.38 40.80
C PHE A 174 -3.90 14.87 41.15
N GLU A 175 -4.61 15.67 40.36
CA GLU A 175 -4.89 17.08 40.65
C GLU A 175 -5.71 17.22 41.94
N ASP A 176 -6.80 16.46 42.08
CA ASP A 176 -7.61 16.43 43.30
C ASP A 176 -6.81 16.06 44.56
N PHE A 177 -5.89 15.08 44.44
CA PHE A 177 -5.02 14.67 45.54
C PHE A 177 -4.00 15.75 45.91
N ARG A 178 -3.45 16.42 44.90
CA ARG A 178 -2.51 17.53 45.09
C ARG A 178 -3.18 18.69 45.80
N ASP A 179 -4.36 19.10 45.35
CA ASP A 179 -5.13 20.21 45.94
C ASP A 179 -5.46 19.92 47.41
N GLN A 180 -5.90 18.70 47.73
CA GLN A 180 -6.10 18.27 49.12
C GLN A 180 -4.82 18.33 49.96
N THR A 181 -3.68 17.96 49.38
CA THR A 181 -2.38 17.99 50.07
C THR A 181 -1.89 19.43 50.31
N GLU A 182 -2.12 20.32 49.35
CA GLU A 182 -1.83 21.75 49.48
C GLU A 182 -2.72 22.40 50.55
N GLU A 183 -4.00 22.05 50.59
CA GLU A 183 -4.94 22.53 51.61
C GLU A 183 -4.60 22.03 53.02
N ILE A 184 -4.24 20.75 53.19
CA ILE A 184 -3.76 20.20 54.48
C ILE A 184 -2.49 20.92 54.94
N GLN A 185 -1.55 21.19 54.02
CA GLN A 185 -0.33 21.94 54.37
C GLN A 185 -0.64 23.37 54.82
N SER A 186 -1.59 24.06 54.15
CA SER A 186 -2.04 25.39 54.58
C SER A 186 -2.64 25.34 56.00
N GLN A 187 -3.54 24.39 56.27
CA GLN A 187 -4.14 24.25 57.61
C GLN A 187 -3.09 23.97 58.70
N ILE A 188 -2.10 23.13 58.40
CA ILE A 188 -0.99 22.85 59.33
C ILE A 188 -0.14 24.09 59.59
N GLN A 189 0.10 24.93 58.58
CA GLN A 189 0.82 26.20 58.75
C GLN A 189 0.01 27.18 59.60
N ASP A 190 -1.30 27.29 59.36
CA ASP A 190 -2.19 28.18 60.13
C ASP A 190 -2.26 27.77 61.61
N VAL A 191 -2.38 26.48 61.90
CA VAL A 191 -2.38 25.96 63.29
C VAL A 191 -1.05 26.21 63.98
N GLN A 192 0.08 26.04 63.27
CA GLN A 192 1.40 26.35 63.82
C GLN A 192 1.59 27.84 64.07
N GLN A 193 1.09 28.71 63.19
CA GLN A 193 1.11 30.16 63.38
C GLN A 193 0.31 30.58 64.61
N GLN A 194 -0.89 30.01 64.79
CA GLN A 194 -1.73 30.23 65.98
C GLN A 194 -1.07 29.75 67.27
N ALA A 195 -0.39 28.60 67.25
CA ALA A 195 0.32 28.09 68.40
C ALA A 195 1.51 28.99 68.80
N VAL A 196 2.25 29.51 67.81
CA VAL A 196 3.37 30.43 68.04
C VAL A 196 2.90 31.79 68.56
N ASP A 197 1.78 32.33 68.07
CA ASP A 197 1.23 33.60 68.55
C ASP A 197 0.69 33.50 69.99
N VAL A 198 0.07 32.38 70.36
CA VAL A 198 -0.40 32.12 71.73
C VAL A 198 0.77 31.96 72.73
N GLU A 199 1.92 31.47 72.29
CA GLU A 199 3.12 31.30 73.14
C GLU A 199 3.91 32.62 73.34
N ILE A 200 3.67 33.64 72.51
CA ILE A 200 4.31 34.97 72.64
C ILE A 200 3.47 35.95 73.48
N GLU A 201 2.17 35.70 73.67
CA GLU A 201 1.28 36.49 74.54
C GLU A 201 1.05 35.91 75.96
N GLY A 202 1.62 34.74 76.28
CA GLY A 202 1.58 34.11 77.62
C GLY A 202 2.83 34.32 78.46
#